data_AF-A0A967HEM0-F1
#
_entry.id   AF-A0A967HEM0-F1
#
_cell.length_a   1.000
_cell.length_b   1.000
_cell.length_c   1.000
_cell.angle_alpha   90.00
_cell.angle_beta   90.00
_cell.angle_gamma   90.00
#
_symmetry.space_group_name_H-M   'P 1'
#
loop_
_entity.id
_entity.type
_entity.pdbx_description
1 polymer ?
#
loop_
_entity_poly.entity_id
_entity_poly.type
_entity_poly.pdbx_seq_one_letter_code
_entity_poly.pdbx_strand_id
1 'polypeptide(L)'
;MTELDGVRHLTDGEVVRYLDGEGSGAERDGWSRHLAGCERCTRELRTLRSESGLVRDWLARADFEGDGRRPGPAVQPVRDPGAVGAVGVDRPARDAGRFRGADRRARVAAGAGDIGRGARFGAPWLRAAAILLLFAGALAAVPPVRAWVVDRVTPLLASGDAAAPEGAPTPVDPQVLRFIPDAGPFIVTLDDAAEATLRLGRVPGPEAVLRATGGVEPVVSATGLRLTAGVGGDFELRLPSHTTRVRLRLGAREINVGAADLDRGWVLSLDREGRPLR
;
A
#
# COMPACT_ATOMS: atom_id res chain seq x y z
N MET A 1 -27.08 5.48 12.48
CA MET A 1 -27.79 5.88 11.24
C MET A 1 -28.15 7.36 11.18
N THR A 2 -27.88 8.00 10.05
CA THR A 2 -28.18 9.43 9.78
C THR A 2 -29.15 9.53 8.60
N GLU A 3 -30.12 10.41 8.67
CA GLU A 3 -31.12 10.59 7.60
C GLU A 3 -30.74 11.82 6.77
N LEU A 4 -30.47 11.62 5.48
CA LEU A 4 -30.23 12.68 4.49
C LEU A 4 -31.11 12.36 3.27
N ASP A 5 -31.79 13.36 2.73
CA ASP A 5 -32.67 13.21 1.56
C ASP A 5 -33.79 12.15 1.70
N GLY A 6 -34.23 11.88 2.94
CA GLY A 6 -35.23 10.83 3.24
C GLY A 6 -34.70 9.40 3.08
N VAL A 7 -33.38 9.23 2.86
CA VAL A 7 -32.71 7.94 2.83
C VAL A 7 -31.85 7.80 4.07
N ARG A 8 -32.09 6.72 4.82
CA ARG A 8 -31.40 6.44 6.07
C ARG A 8 -30.04 5.80 5.78
N HIS A 9 -28.95 6.55 5.91
CA HIS A 9 -27.59 6.06 5.70
C HIS A 9 -27.01 5.40 6.96
N LEU A 10 -26.05 4.49 6.76
CA LEU A 10 -25.18 4.05 7.84
C LEU A 10 -24.39 5.24 8.37
N THR A 11 -24.28 5.37 9.69
CA THR A 11 -23.29 6.27 10.31
C THR A 11 -21.89 5.71 10.13
N ASP A 12 -20.88 6.58 10.15
CA ASP A 12 -19.46 6.23 10.08
C ASP A 12 -19.11 5.07 11.03
N GLY A 13 -19.58 5.13 12.28
CA GLY A 13 -19.37 4.06 13.27
C GLY A 13 -20.03 2.72 12.92
N GLU A 14 -21.15 2.71 12.19
CA GLU A 14 -21.78 1.48 11.69
C GLU A 14 -20.98 0.91 10.51
N VAL A 15 -20.42 1.77 9.64
CA VAL A 15 -19.55 1.35 8.53
C VAL A 15 -18.25 0.74 9.07
N VAL A 16 -17.64 1.35 10.09
CA VAL A 16 -16.44 0.82 10.77
C VAL A 16 -16.75 -0.51 11.46
N ARG A 17 -17.83 -0.61 12.24
CA ARG A 17 -18.25 -1.89 12.87
C ARG A 17 -18.47 -2.99 11.83
N TYR A 18 -19.09 -2.67 10.69
CA TYR A 18 -19.26 -3.63 9.60
C TYR A 18 -17.91 -4.07 8.99
N LEU A 19 -16.95 -3.16 8.83
CA LEU A 19 -15.60 -3.48 8.33
C LEU A 19 -14.84 -4.41 9.28
N ASP A 20 -14.94 -4.18 10.58
CA ASP A 20 -14.28 -4.99 11.61
C ASP A 20 -15.01 -6.32 11.88
N GLY A 21 -16.16 -6.54 11.21
CA GLY A 21 -16.98 -7.74 11.38
C GLY A 21 -17.73 -7.78 12.72
N GLU A 22 -17.82 -6.64 13.41
CA GLU A 22 -18.57 -6.47 14.64
C GLU A 22 -20.08 -6.42 14.37
N GLY A 23 -20.89 -6.66 15.40
CA GLY A 23 -22.35 -6.67 15.30
C GLY A 23 -22.95 -8.08 15.24
N SER A 24 -24.20 -8.18 15.67
CA SER A 24 -24.99 -9.40 15.61
C SER A 24 -25.23 -9.85 14.16
N GLY A 25 -25.63 -11.11 13.97
CA GLY A 25 -25.99 -11.61 12.63
C GLY A 25 -27.06 -10.76 11.95
N ALA A 26 -28.12 -10.40 12.69
CA ALA A 26 -29.21 -9.58 12.19
C ALA A 26 -28.78 -8.15 11.81
N GLU A 27 -27.90 -7.52 12.61
CA GLU A 27 -27.34 -6.19 12.28
C GLU A 27 -26.51 -6.26 10.99
N ARG A 28 -25.62 -7.26 10.87
CA ARG A 28 -24.76 -7.42 9.68
C ARG A 28 -25.57 -7.70 8.42
N ASP A 29 -26.62 -8.51 8.50
CA ASP A 29 -27.54 -8.75 7.38
C ASP A 29 -28.27 -7.46 6.97
N GLY A 30 -28.66 -6.63 7.95
CA GLY A 30 -29.26 -5.32 7.71
C GLY A 30 -28.31 -4.36 7.00
N TRP A 31 -27.07 -4.24 7.50
CA TRP A 31 -26.03 -3.42 6.88
C TRP A 31 -25.66 -3.91 5.48
N SER A 32 -25.51 -5.22 5.29
CA SER A 32 -25.21 -5.82 3.98
C SER A 32 -26.30 -5.51 2.95
N ARG A 33 -27.58 -5.64 3.33
CA ARG A 33 -28.71 -5.29 2.46
C ARG A 33 -28.74 -3.79 2.14
N HIS A 34 -28.46 -2.93 3.12
CA HIS A 34 -28.37 -1.49 2.90
C HIS A 34 -27.24 -1.13 1.93
N LEU A 35 -26.04 -1.67 2.14
CA LEU A 35 -24.89 -1.45 1.26
C LEU A 35 -25.17 -1.92 -0.17
N ALA A 36 -25.89 -3.04 -0.35
CA ALA A 36 -26.30 -3.48 -1.68
C ALA A 36 -27.22 -2.49 -2.42
N GLY A 37 -27.98 -1.65 -1.69
CA GLY A 37 -28.94 -0.69 -2.27
C GLY A 37 -28.50 0.78 -2.20
N CYS A 38 -27.45 1.12 -1.46
CA CYS A 38 -27.03 2.51 -1.24
C CYS A 38 -25.64 2.77 -1.83
N GLU A 39 -25.59 3.51 -2.96
CA GLU A 39 -24.33 3.82 -3.65
C GLU A 39 -23.39 4.67 -2.79
N ARG A 40 -23.93 5.64 -2.03
CA ARG A 40 -23.17 6.52 -1.15
C ARG A 40 -22.40 5.73 -0.09
N CYS A 41 -23.09 4.91 0.70
CA CYS A 41 -22.45 4.09 1.74
C CYS A 41 -21.47 3.07 1.12
N THR A 42 -21.74 2.57 -0.09
CA THR A 42 -20.80 1.68 -0.80
C THR A 42 -19.53 2.39 -1.25
N ARG A 43 -19.63 3.67 -1.64
CA ARG A 43 -18.47 4.50 -2.00
C ARG A 43 -17.62 4.78 -0.77
N GLU A 44 -18.25 5.16 0.33
CA GLU A 44 -17.60 5.40 1.63
C GLU A 44 -16.89 4.15 2.16
N LEU A 45 -17.55 2.98 2.09
CA LEU A 45 -16.94 1.70 2.44
C LEU A 45 -15.70 1.38 1.56
N ARG A 46 -15.72 1.74 0.28
CA ARG A 46 -14.58 1.55 -0.63
C ARG A 46 -13.41 2.47 -0.24
N THR A 47 -13.69 3.74 0.06
CA THR A 47 -12.69 4.71 0.53
C THR A 47 -12.00 4.22 1.80
N LEU A 48 -12.77 3.80 2.80
CA LEU A 48 -12.21 3.30 4.07
C LEU A 48 -11.35 2.03 3.86
N ARG A 49 -11.75 1.14 2.94
CA ARG A 49 -10.95 -0.05 2.59
C ARG A 49 -9.64 0.31 1.88
N SER A 50 -9.65 1.28 0.96
CA SER A 50 -8.41 1.73 0.31
C SER A 50 -7.45 2.36 1.31
N GLU A 51 -7.94 3.20 2.21
CA GLU A 51 -7.13 3.83 3.25
C GLU A 51 -6.56 2.79 4.23
N SER A 52 -7.39 1.85 4.70
CA SER A 52 -6.94 0.74 5.55
C SER A 52 -5.90 -0.13 4.86
N GLY A 53 -6.02 -0.31 3.53
CA GLY A 53 -5.04 -1.01 2.70
C GLY A 53 -3.69 -0.31 2.68
N LEU A 54 -3.67 1.02 2.55
CA LEU A 54 -2.43 1.82 2.62
C LEU A 54 -1.74 1.67 3.97
N VAL A 55 -2.48 1.75 5.08
CA VAL A 55 -1.93 1.57 6.42
C VAL A 55 -1.37 0.16 6.59
N ARG A 56 -2.08 -0.87 6.11
CA ARG A 56 -1.61 -2.25 6.15
C ARG A 56 -0.33 -2.45 5.33
N ASP A 57 -0.25 -1.86 4.16
CA ASP A 57 0.95 -1.90 3.31
C ASP A 57 2.13 -1.20 3.97
N TRP A 58 1.88 -0.07 4.65
CA TRP A 58 2.91 0.62 5.43
C TRP A 58 3.40 -0.21 6.59
N LEU A 59 2.49 -0.85 7.35
CA LEU A 59 2.86 -1.75 8.45
C LEU A 59 3.63 -2.97 7.95
N ALA A 60 3.22 -3.56 6.82
CA ALA A 60 3.95 -4.66 6.20
C ALA A 60 5.35 -4.25 5.73
N ARG A 61 5.53 -2.99 5.30
CA ARG A 61 6.86 -2.42 4.99
C ARG A 61 7.65 -2.02 6.23
N ALA A 62 7.00 -1.62 7.31
CA ALA A 62 7.69 -1.28 8.55
C ALA A 62 8.22 -2.53 9.28
N ASP A 63 7.68 -3.71 8.98
CA ASP A 63 8.13 -4.99 9.55
C ASP A 63 9.52 -5.45 9.05
N PHE A 64 10.26 -4.60 8.32
CA PHE A 64 11.51 -4.96 7.62
C PHE A 64 12.83 -4.85 8.41
N GLU A 65 12.83 -4.59 9.72
CA GLU A 65 14.09 -4.57 10.49
C GLU A 65 14.12 -5.53 11.69
N GLY A 66 13.05 -6.31 11.92
CA GLY A 66 12.92 -7.19 13.08
C GLY A 66 13.63 -8.55 12.98
N ASP A 67 13.89 -9.05 11.76
CA ASP A 67 14.43 -10.41 11.54
C ASP A 67 15.84 -10.38 10.95
N GLY A 68 16.74 -9.65 11.62
CA GLY A 68 18.20 -9.88 11.55
C GLY A 68 18.63 -11.28 12.02
N ARG A 69 17.72 -12.26 12.11
CA ARG A 69 18.07 -13.69 12.11
C ARG A 69 18.69 -14.02 10.76
N ARG A 70 20.02 -13.89 10.71
CA ARG A 70 20.85 -14.74 9.87
C ARG A 70 20.24 -16.15 9.88
N PRO A 71 19.97 -16.79 8.73
CA PRO A 71 19.65 -18.20 8.73
C PRO A 71 20.78 -18.89 9.50
N GLY A 72 20.45 -19.46 10.66
CA GLY A 72 21.41 -20.24 11.43
C GLY A 72 21.99 -21.32 10.53
N PRO A 73 23.27 -21.69 10.70
CA PRO A 73 23.89 -22.71 9.88
C PRO A 73 22.98 -23.94 9.88
N ALA A 74 22.67 -24.44 8.68
CA ALA A 74 21.81 -25.61 8.50
C ALA A 74 22.32 -26.73 9.42
N VAL A 75 21.55 -27.04 10.46
CA VAL A 75 21.82 -28.20 11.30
C VAL A 75 21.68 -29.41 10.39
N GLN A 76 22.81 -29.98 9.97
CA GLN A 76 22.78 -31.22 9.22
C GLN A 76 22.13 -32.28 10.12
N PRO A 77 21.12 -33.02 9.61
CA PRO A 77 20.58 -34.14 10.35
C PRO A 77 21.71 -35.13 10.60
N VAL A 78 21.98 -35.41 11.87
CA VAL A 78 22.90 -36.46 12.30
C VAL A 78 22.40 -37.76 11.67
N ARG A 79 23.16 -38.27 10.68
CA ARG A 79 22.93 -39.61 10.13
C ARG A 79 23.31 -40.61 11.20
N ASP A 80 22.32 -41.34 11.68
CA ASP A 80 22.47 -42.49 12.56
C ASP A 80 23.03 -43.67 11.75
N PRO A 81 24.28 -44.14 11.97
CA PRO A 81 24.85 -45.25 11.23
C PRO A 81 24.55 -46.55 11.97
N GLY A 82 23.29 -47.03 11.89
CA GLY A 82 22.91 -48.20 12.68
C GLY A 82 21.56 -48.81 12.34
N ALA A 83 21.33 -49.23 11.10
CA ALA A 83 20.23 -50.15 10.79
C ALA A 83 20.66 -51.15 9.72
N VAL A 84 21.25 -52.25 10.18
CA VAL A 84 21.56 -53.44 9.39
C VAL A 84 20.38 -54.42 9.54
N GLY A 85 19.80 -54.82 8.40
CA GLY A 85 19.26 -56.16 8.20
C GLY A 85 17.80 -56.44 8.59
N ALA A 86 16.96 -56.67 7.57
CA ALA A 86 16.04 -57.82 7.51
C ALA A 86 15.50 -57.91 6.06
N VAL A 87 16.02 -58.86 5.27
CA VAL A 87 15.36 -60.12 4.90
C VAL A 87 14.16 -59.91 3.97
N GLY A 88 14.34 -60.37 2.74
CA GLY A 88 13.35 -60.33 1.67
C GLY A 88 12.12 -61.18 1.96
N VAL A 89 11.01 -60.77 1.35
CA VAL A 89 9.84 -61.61 1.18
C VAL A 89 9.33 -61.42 -0.25
N ASP A 90 9.17 -62.56 -0.91
CA ASP A 90 8.74 -62.74 -2.29
C ASP A 90 7.41 -62.05 -2.62
N ARG A 91 7.37 -61.43 -3.79
CA ARG A 91 6.18 -60.80 -4.36
C ARG A 91 5.65 -61.69 -5.49
N PRO A 92 4.50 -62.36 -5.34
CA PRO A 92 3.86 -62.99 -6.49
C PRO A 92 3.07 -61.93 -7.28
N ALA A 93 3.29 -61.94 -8.60
CA ALA A 93 2.46 -61.27 -9.57
C ALA A 93 1.07 -61.93 -9.62
N ARG A 94 0.00 -61.14 -9.44
CA ARG A 94 -1.34 -61.50 -9.91
C ARG A 94 -2.14 -60.29 -10.37
N ASP A 95 -2.62 -60.45 -11.59
CA ASP A 95 -3.93 -60.11 -12.13
C ASP A 95 -4.32 -58.65 -12.37
N ALA A 96 -4.20 -58.32 -13.66
CA ALA A 96 -5.07 -57.42 -14.38
C ALA A 96 -6.55 -57.82 -14.24
N GLY A 97 -7.36 -56.90 -13.71
CA GLY A 97 -8.81 -57.05 -13.64
C GLY A 97 -9.49 -55.69 -13.74
N ARG A 98 -10.11 -55.45 -14.90
CA ARG A 98 -11.04 -54.35 -15.21
C ARG A 98 -11.91 -53.93 -14.02
N PHE A 99 -11.94 -52.64 -13.70
CA PHE A 99 -13.18 -51.98 -13.28
C PHE A 99 -13.35 -50.65 -14.02
N ARG A 100 -14.31 -50.67 -14.95
CA ARG A 100 -14.94 -49.49 -15.53
C ARG A 100 -15.94 -48.95 -14.53
N GLY A 101 -16.06 -47.62 -14.47
CA GLY A 101 -17.37 -46.98 -14.31
C GLY A 101 -17.63 -46.33 -12.95
N ALA A 102 -17.88 -45.02 -13.04
CA ALA A 102 -18.82 -44.24 -12.24
C ALA A 102 -18.65 -44.24 -10.70
N ASP A 103 -18.06 -43.15 -10.19
CA ASP A 103 -18.76 -42.24 -9.26
C ASP A 103 -17.82 -41.08 -8.85
N ARG A 104 -17.87 -39.99 -9.61
CA ARG A 104 -17.33 -38.68 -9.23
C ARG A 104 -18.47 -37.69 -9.06
N ARG A 105 -19.31 -37.91 -8.05
CA ARG A 105 -20.15 -36.86 -7.45
C ARG A 105 -20.19 -37.07 -5.93
N ALA A 106 -20.14 -35.95 -5.21
CA ALA A 106 -20.23 -35.81 -3.76
C ALA A 106 -18.98 -36.16 -2.93
N ARG A 107 -18.07 -35.18 -2.83
CA ARG A 107 -17.39 -34.80 -1.57
C ARG A 107 -16.78 -33.40 -1.72
N VAL A 108 -17.66 -32.40 -1.76
CA VAL A 108 -17.32 -30.99 -1.49
C VAL A 108 -18.27 -30.54 -0.40
N ALA A 109 -17.92 -30.80 0.85
CA ALA A 109 -18.43 -30.17 2.06
C ALA A 109 -17.68 -30.77 3.26
N ALA A 110 -17.35 -29.95 4.25
CA ALA A 110 -16.57 -30.24 5.46
C ALA A 110 -15.04 -30.02 5.34
N GLY A 111 -14.66 -28.76 5.16
CA GLY A 111 -13.36 -28.20 5.51
C GLY A 111 -13.55 -26.87 6.23
N ALA A 112 -14.43 -26.85 7.23
CA ALA A 112 -14.65 -25.72 8.12
C ALA A 112 -14.23 -26.16 9.53
N GLY A 113 -13.25 -25.46 10.10
CA GLY A 113 -12.93 -25.54 11.52
C GLY A 113 -11.60 -26.21 11.84
N ASP A 114 -10.49 -25.55 11.52
CA ASP A 114 -9.41 -25.44 12.49
C ASP A 114 -8.51 -24.22 12.18
N ILE A 115 -9.00 -23.02 12.51
CA ILE A 115 -8.14 -21.84 12.57
C ILE A 115 -7.50 -21.88 13.96
N GLY A 116 -6.29 -22.43 14.00
CA GLY A 116 -5.50 -22.59 15.19
C GLY A 116 -5.39 -21.29 16.00
N ARG A 117 -5.87 -21.35 17.23
CA ARG A 117 -5.45 -20.48 18.33
C ARG A 117 -3.94 -20.67 18.55
N GLY A 118 -3.11 -19.88 17.87
CA GLY A 118 -1.66 -20.07 18.00
C GLY A 118 -0.73 -19.00 17.45
N ALA A 119 -1.23 -17.88 16.94
CA ALA A 119 -0.38 -16.81 16.45
C ALA A 119 -0.06 -15.81 17.59
N ARG A 120 0.91 -16.15 18.45
CA ARG A 120 1.53 -15.20 19.38
C ARG A 120 2.48 -14.27 18.61
N PHE A 121 1.93 -13.42 17.74
CA PHE A 121 2.69 -12.33 17.11
C PHE A 121 2.34 -11.04 17.82
N GLY A 122 3.34 -10.44 18.43
CA GLY A 122 3.21 -9.16 19.10
C GLY A 122 4.54 -8.83 19.76
N ALA A 123 5.45 -8.26 18.98
CA ALA A 123 6.62 -7.60 19.54
C ALA A 123 6.16 -6.62 20.65
N PRO A 124 6.85 -6.56 21.80
CA PRO A 124 6.39 -5.83 22.97
C PRO A 124 6.14 -4.34 22.70
N TRP A 125 6.79 -3.76 21.69
CA TRP A 125 6.60 -2.36 21.28
C TRP A 125 5.25 -2.09 20.60
N LEU A 126 4.70 -3.04 19.82
CA LEU A 126 3.36 -2.91 19.21
C LEU A 126 2.26 -2.88 20.28
N ARG A 127 2.45 -3.63 21.37
CA ARG A 127 1.56 -3.56 22.54
C ARG A 127 1.65 -2.18 23.21
N ALA A 128 2.84 -1.61 23.34
CA ALA A 128 3.02 -0.27 23.90
C ALA A 128 2.36 0.81 23.03
N ALA A 129 2.46 0.74 21.70
CA ALA A 129 1.81 1.67 20.78
C ALA A 129 0.27 1.56 20.82
N ALA A 130 -0.26 0.33 20.84
CA ALA A 130 -1.70 0.11 20.98
C ALA A 130 -2.24 0.59 22.35
N ILE A 131 -1.48 0.39 23.43
CA ILE A 131 -1.80 0.91 24.76
C ILE A 131 -1.79 2.45 24.73
N LEU A 132 -0.78 3.08 24.14
CA LEU A 132 -0.71 4.55 24.01
C LEU A 132 -1.90 5.12 23.23
N LEU A 133 -2.32 4.48 22.13
CA LEU A 133 -3.50 4.88 21.36
C LEU A 133 -4.80 4.75 22.17
N LEU A 134 -4.95 3.65 22.94
CA LEU A 134 -6.08 3.46 23.84
C LEU A 134 -6.12 4.52 24.96
N PHE A 135 -4.97 4.86 25.54
CA PHE A 135 -4.88 5.91 26.56
C PHE A 135 -5.13 7.30 25.98
N ALA A 136 -4.64 7.59 24.77
CA ALA A 136 -4.92 8.86 24.09
C ALA A 136 -6.42 9.06 23.82
N GLY A 137 -7.13 8.00 23.41
CA GLY A 137 -8.58 8.03 23.23
C GLY A 137 -9.35 8.23 24.53
N ALA A 138 -8.97 7.53 25.61
CA ALA A 138 -9.62 7.67 26.91
C ALA A 138 -9.39 9.06 27.55
N LEU A 139 -8.22 9.66 27.34
CA LEU A 139 -7.88 10.99 27.86
C LEU A 139 -8.65 12.10 27.14
N ALA A 140 -9.06 11.91 25.88
CA ALA A 140 -9.88 12.87 25.13
C ALA A 140 -11.31 13.03 25.68
N ALA A 141 -11.80 12.08 26.49
CA ALA A 141 -13.11 12.16 27.15
C ALA A 141 -13.09 12.96 28.46
N VAL A 142 -11.90 13.33 28.97
CA VAL A 142 -11.75 14.11 30.20
C VAL A 142 -11.81 15.61 29.86
N PRO A 143 -12.83 16.37 30.32
CA PRO A 143 -13.06 17.76 29.89
C PRO A 143 -11.84 18.71 29.94
N PRO A 144 -11.01 18.74 31.00
CA PRO A 144 -9.83 19.62 31.04
C PRO A 144 -8.75 19.22 30.02
N VAL A 145 -8.59 17.94 29.73
CA VAL A 145 -7.62 17.46 28.72
C VAL A 145 -8.11 17.81 27.32
N ARG A 146 -9.42 17.65 27.05
CA ARG A 146 -10.02 18.09 25.79
C ARG A 146 -9.84 19.59 25.56
N ALA A 147 -10.04 20.41 26.59
CA ALA A 147 -9.81 21.86 26.50
C ALA A 147 -8.35 22.19 26.18
N TRP A 148 -7.40 21.51 26.82
CA TRP A 148 -5.97 21.66 26.53
C TRP A 148 -5.59 21.22 25.11
N VAL A 149 -6.14 20.10 24.61
CA VAL A 149 -5.89 19.63 23.23
C VAL A 149 -6.48 20.62 22.22
N VAL A 150 -7.72 21.07 22.43
CA VAL A 150 -8.35 22.08 21.55
C VAL A 150 -7.52 23.36 21.56
N ASP A 151 -7.09 23.86 22.71
CA ASP A 151 -6.25 25.06 22.82
C ASP A 151 -4.90 24.90 22.09
N ARG A 152 -4.34 23.68 22.05
CA ARG A 152 -3.08 23.41 21.34
C ARG A 152 -3.23 23.18 19.84
N VAL A 153 -4.36 22.62 19.40
CA VAL A 153 -4.59 22.26 17.99
C VAL A 153 -5.30 23.38 17.23
N THR A 154 -6.16 24.16 17.89
CA THR A 154 -6.89 25.28 17.26
C THR A 154 -5.98 26.33 16.62
N PRO A 155 -4.82 26.73 17.20
CA PRO A 155 -3.88 27.64 16.53
C PRO A 155 -3.27 27.04 15.25
N LEU A 156 -3.05 25.73 15.22
CA LEU A 156 -2.53 25.02 14.05
C LEU A 156 -3.57 24.95 12.93
N LEU A 157 -4.85 24.87 13.27
CA LEU A 157 -5.97 24.87 12.32
C LEU A 157 -6.37 26.28 11.89
N ALA A 158 -6.31 27.26 12.79
CA ALA A 158 -6.63 28.68 12.52
C ALA A 158 -5.59 29.36 11.61
N SER A 159 -4.42 28.73 11.42
CA SER A 159 -3.43 29.15 10.43
C SER A 159 -3.87 28.84 8.98
N GLY A 160 -4.97 28.11 8.77
CA GLY A 160 -5.43 27.66 7.45
C GLY A 160 -6.44 28.54 6.70
N ASP A 161 -7.23 29.40 7.38
CA ASP A 161 -8.50 29.89 6.79
C ASP A 161 -8.72 31.41 6.75
N ALA A 162 -7.71 32.24 7.02
CA ALA A 162 -7.80 33.65 6.64
C ALA A 162 -7.29 33.80 5.20
N ALA A 163 -8.16 33.51 4.22
CA ALA A 163 -7.95 33.83 2.82
C ALA A 163 -7.84 35.35 2.64
N ALA A 164 -6.64 35.88 2.94
CA ALA A 164 -6.19 37.17 2.47
C ALA A 164 -6.32 37.18 0.94
N PRO A 165 -6.68 38.33 0.33
CA PRO A 165 -6.88 38.42 -1.11
C PRO A 165 -5.68 37.80 -1.81
N GLU A 166 -5.98 36.81 -2.64
CA GLU A 166 -5.07 35.93 -3.39
C GLU A 166 -3.86 36.73 -3.91
N GLY A 167 -2.85 36.83 -3.06
CA GLY A 167 -1.60 37.48 -3.41
C GLY A 167 -0.99 36.67 -4.54
N ALA A 168 -0.45 37.34 -5.55
CA ALA A 168 0.23 36.68 -6.66
C ALA A 168 1.09 35.53 -6.10
N PRO A 169 0.91 34.29 -6.59
CA PRO A 169 1.54 33.12 -5.99
C PRO A 169 3.03 33.41 -5.86
N THR A 170 3.53 33.41 -4.63
CA THR A 170 4.94 33.66 -4.39
C THR A 170 5.70 32.58 -5.16
N PRO A 171 6.63 32.95 -6.07
CA PRO A 171 7.34 31.97 -6.85
C PRO A 171 8.04 31.00 -5.90
N VAL A 172 7.62 29.73 -5.94
CA VAL A 172 8.21 28.68 -5.13
C VAL A 172 9.53 28.30 -5.79
N ASP A 173 10.63 28.46 -5.06
CA ASP A 173 11.94 28.04 -5.54
C ASP A 173 11.91 26.54 -5.86
N PRO A 174 12.43 26.10 -7.03
CA PRO A 174 12.40 24.71 -7.42
C PRO A 174 13.27 23.87 -6.46
N GLN A 175 12.71 22.77 -5.96
CA GLN A 175 13.47 21.81 -5.19
C GLN A 175 14.42 21.06 -6.14
N VAL A 176 15.71 21.04 -5.82
CA VAL A 176 16.73 20.33 -6.62
C VAL A 176 17.30 19.18 -5.79
N LEU A 177 17.08 17.96 -6.26
CA LEU A 177 17.60 16.73 -5.65
C LEU A 177 18.64 16.09 -6.57
N ARG A 178 19.74 15.63 -5.98
CA ARG A 178 20.84 14.97 -6.68
C ARG A 178 21.10 13.59 -6.10
N PHE A 179 21.32 12.59 -6.95
CA PHE A 179 21.53 11.21 -6.54
C PHE A 179 22.28 10.40 -7.60
N ILE A 180 22.83 9.23 -7.26
CA ILE A 180 23.55 8.36 -8.18
C ILE A 180 22.77 7.06 -8.36
N PRO A 181 22.08 6.84 -9.49
CA PRO A 181 21.36 5.61 -9.74
C PRO A 181 22.29 4.48 -10.25
N ASP A 182 21.88 3.25 -10.02
CA ASP A 182 22.55 2.06 -10.53
C ASP A 182 22.53 2.01 -12.07
N ALA A 183 23.47 1.25 -12.64
CA ALA A 183 23.47 0.96 -14.07
C ALA A 183 22.26 0.12 -14.48
N GLY A 184 21.61 0.50 -15.59
CA GLY A 184 20.52 -0.30 -16.19
C GLY A 184 19.16 0.43 -16.24
N PRO A 185 18.04 -0.30 -16.07
CA PRO A 185 16.71 0.30 -16.11
C PRO A 185 16.41 1.07 -14.83
N PHE A 186 15.82 2.26 -14.97
CA PHE A 186 15.40 3.10 -13.84
C PHE A 186 13.87 3.20 -13.79
N ILE A 187 13.27 3.04 -12.62
CA ILE A 187 11.81 3.03 -12.46
C ILE A 187 11.36 4.38 -11.88
N VAL A 188 10.47 5.08 -12.58
CA VAL A 188 9.84 6.30 -12.06
C VAL A 188 8.38 5.99 -11.77
N THR A 189 7.94 6.18 -10.53
CA THR A 189 6.56 5.95 -10.10
C THR A 189 5.92 7.27 -9.72
N LEU A 190 4.77 7.59 -10.30
CA LEU A 190 3.97 8.74 -9.89
C LEU A 190 2.71 8.21 -9.22
N ASP A 191 2.59 8.50 -7.92
CA ASP A 191 1.39 8.16 -7.16
C ASP A 191 0.38 9.31 -7.28
N ASP A 192 -0.86 8.96 -7.60
CA ASP A 192 -2.03 9.85 -7.60
C ASP A 192 -1.74 11.25 -8.16
N ALA A 193 -1.10 11.30 -9.33
CA ALA A 193 -0.71 12.54 -9.95
C ALA A 193 -1.93 13.37 -10.36
N ALA A 194 -2.13 14.48 -9.66
CA ALA A 194 -2.80 15.65 -10.18
C ALA A 194 -2.04 16.19 -11.41
N GLU A 195 -2.62 17.18 -12.09
CA GLU A 195 -2.10 17.81 -13.30
C GLU A 195 -0.59 18.12 -13.20
N ALA A 196 0.23 17.45 -14.02
CA ALA A 196 1.69 17.47 -13.88
C ALA A 196 2.42 17.31 -15.22
N THR A 197 3.60 17.92 -15.36
CA THR A 197 4.48 17.71 -16.52
C THR A 197 5.78 17.07 -16.09
N LEU A 198 6.09 15.87 -16.58
CA LEU A 198 7.37 15.19 -16.38
C LEU A 198 8.24 15.28 -17.64
N ARG A 199 9.41 15.90 -17.52
CA ARG A 199 10.46 15.96 -18.53
C ARG A 199 11.58 15.01 -18.15
N LEU A 200 11.87 14.06 -19.03
CA LEU A 200 12.97 13.11 -18.88
C LEU A 200 14.08 13.46 -19.85
N GLY A 201 15.33 13.45 -19.38
CA GLY A 201 16.49 13.64 -20.25
C GLY A 201 17.73 12.97 -19.71
N ARG A 202 18.84 13.10 -20.43
CA ARG A 202 20.16 12.67 -19.96
C ARG A 202 21.06 13.82 -19.52
N VAL A 203 22.01 13.51 -18.65
CA VAL A 203 23.13 14.37 -18.28
C VAL A 203 24.45 13.57 -18.35
N PRO A 204 25.57 14.24 -18.66
CA PRO A 204 26.88 13.61 -18.55
C PRO A 204 27.25 13.38 -17.08
N GLY A 205 27.95 12.28 -16.82
CA GLY A 205 28.40 11.90 -15.48
C GLY A 205 27.50 10.85 -14.80
N PRO A 206 27.84 10.45 -13.57
CA PRO A 206 27.14 9.41 -12.84
C PRO A 206 25.91 9.92 -12.08
N GLU A 207 25.75 11.23 -11.94
CA GLU A 207 24.73 11.86 -11.10
C GLU A 207 23.45 12.12 -11.89
N ALA A 208 22.32 11.70 -11.34
CA ALA A 208 20.99 12.12 -11.73
C ALA A 208 20.57 13.39 -10.98
N VAL A 209 19.79 14.25 -11.64
CA VAL A 209 19.26 15.49 -11.07
C VAL A 209 17.76 15.53 -11.28
N LEU A 210 17.00 15.67 -10.20
CA LEU A 210 15.58 15.96 -10.23
C LEU A 210 15.37 17.42 -9.84
N ARG A 211 14.68 18.19 -10.69
CA ARG A 211 14.14 19.51 -10.35
C ARG A 211 12.62 19.39 -10.27
N ALA A 212 12.04 19.77 -9.15
CA ALA A 212 10.60 19.72 -8.94
C ALA A 212 10.07 21.11 -8.58
N THR A 213 8.99 21.51 -9.23
CA THR A 213 8.13 22.62 -8.80
C THR A 213 6.80 22.06 -8.35
N GLY A 214 6.21 22.64 -7.31
CA GLY A 214 5.03 22.08 -6.64
C GLY A 214 5.41 21.30 -5.38
N GLY A 215 4.52 21.31 -4.38
CA GLY A 215 4.75 20.74 -3.04
C GLY A 215 4.75 19.21 -3.06
N VAL A 216 5.75 18.61 -3.68
CA VAL A 216 5.87 17.17 -3.90
C VAL A 216 7.03 16.63 -3.07
N GLU A 217 6.86 15.45 -2.49
CA GLU A 217 7.90 14.78 -1.72
C GLU A 217 8.53 13.64 -2.55
N PRO A 218 9.73 13.86 -3.13
CA PRO A 218 10.41 12.82 -3.89
C PRO A 218 11.09 11.81 -2.96
N VAL A 219 10.84 10.52 -3.18
CA VAL A 219 11.55 9.42 -2.52
C VAL A 219 12.45 8.73 -3.54
N VAL A 220 13.76 8.77 -3.31
CA VAL A 220 14.77 8.22 -4.22
C VAL A 220 15.35 6.93 -3.68
N SER A 221 15.60 6.00 -4.58
CA SER A 221 16.39 4.78 -4.38
C SER A 221 17.42 4.62 -5.50
N ALA A 222 18.33 3.66 -5.38
CA ALA A 222 19.34 3.40 -6.40
C ALA A 222 18.74 2.99 -7.76
N THR A 223 17.56 2.37 -7.77
CA THR A 223 16.93 1.82 -9.00
C THR A 223 15.64 2.54 -9.40
N GLY A 224 15.20 3.52 -8.61
CA GLY A 224 13.98 4.24 -8.94
C GLY A 224 13.73 5.49 -8.13
N LEU A 225 12.78 6.27 -8.65
CA LEU A 225 12.25 7.50 -8.09
C LEU A 225 10.75 7.32 -7.90
N ARG A 226 10.25 7.63 -6.70
CA ARG A 226 8.82 7.70 -6.41
C ARG A 226 8.45 9.16 -6.14
N LEU A 227 7.50 9.67 -6.89
CA LEU A 227 6.95 11.00 -6.74
C LEU A 227 5.55 10.86 -6.14
N THR A 228 5.41 11.22 -4.88
CA THR A 228 4.10 11.32 -4.24
C THR A 228 3.57 12.70 -4.56
N ALA A 229 2.81 12.82 -5.65
CA ALA A 229 2.39 14.10 -6.16
C ALA A 229 1.45 14.80 -5.16
N GLY A 230 1.77 16.05 -4.81
CA GLY A 230 0.85 16.96 -4.15
C GLY A 230 -0.07 17.65 -5.18
N VAL A 231 -0.37 18.93 -4.95
CA VAL A 231 -1.24 19.76 -5.81
C VAL A 231 -0.53 20.15 -7.12
N GLY A 232 -0.34 19.20 -8.04
CA GLY A 232 0.26 19.42 -9.37
C GLY A 232 1.73 19.89 -9.35
N GLY A 233 2.37 19.95 -10.53
CA GLY A 233 3.76 20.42 -10.63
C GLY A 233 4.50 20.07 -11.92
N ASP A 234 5.64 20.74 -12.15
CA ASP A 234 6.57 20.41 -13.22
C ASP A 234 7.80 19.70 -12.66
N PHE A 235 8.15 18.57 -13.26
CA PHE A 235 9.28 17.73 -12.89
C PHE A 235 10.25 17.63 -14.05
N GLU A 236 11.51 17.91 -13.80
CA GLU A 236 12.59 17.65 -14.74
C GLU A 236 13.57 16.65 -14.13
N LEU A 237 13.54 15.42 -14.63
CA LEU A 237 14.46 14.35 -14.24
C LEU A 237 15.51 14.15 -15.33
N ARG A 238 16.75 14.45 -14.99
CA ARG A 238 17.93 14.20 -15.82
C ARG A 238 18.69 12.99 -15.28
N LEU A 239 18.84 11.95 -16.08
CA LEU A 239 19.46 10.68 -15.70
C LEU A 239 20.86 10.53 -16.32
N PRO A 240 21.78 9.79 -15.68
CA PRO A 240 23.12 9.57 -16.22
C PRO A 240 23.10 8.68 -17.46
N SER A 241 24.15 8.77 -18.27
CA SER A 241 24.28 8.09 -19.57
C SER A 241 24.30 6.55 -19.49
N HIS A 242 24.57 5.97 -18.32
CA HIS A 242 24.48 4.51 -18.13
C HIS A 242 23.04 4.00 -17.94
N THR A 243 22.06 4.89 -17.79
CA THR A 243 20.65 4.50 -17.71
C THR A 243 20.19 4.05 -19.10
N THR A 244 19.76 2.81 -19.26
CA THR A 244 19.43 2.26 -20.60
C THR A 244 17.96 2.43 -20.96
N ARG A 245 17.08 2.49 -19.95
CA ARG A 245 15.62 2.57 -20.11
C ARG A 245 15.01 3.21 -18.87
N VAL A 246 13.93 3.97 -19.05
CA VAL A 246 13.08 4.39 -17.94
C VAL A 246 11.73 3.68 -18.04
N ARG A 247 11.29 3.08 -16.94
CA ARG A 247 9.93 2.53 -16.78
C ARG A 247 9.13 3.49 -15.94
N LEU A 248 8.17 4.16 -16.56
CA LEU A 248 7.27 5.07 -15.89
C LEU A 248 6.00 4.34 -15.47
N ARG A 249 5.67 4.37 -14.18
CA ARG A 249 4.46 3.78 -13.61
C ARG A 249 3.50 4.89 -13.20
N LEU A 250 2.31 4.88 -13.79
CA LEU A 250 1.21 5.81 -13.56
C LEU A 250 0.00 5.00 -13.07
N GLY A 251 -0.12 4.80 -11.76
CA GLY A 251 -1.05 3.83 -11.20
C GLY A 251 -0.85 2.43 -11.79
N ALA A 252 -1.85 1.91 -12.50
CA ALA A 252 -1.79 0.60 -13.16
C ALA A 252 -1.14 0.62 -14.56
N ARG A 253 -0.82 1.80 -15.11
CA ARG A 253 -0.24 1.93 -16.44
C ARG A 253 1.28 1.96 -16.37
N GLU A 254 1.92 1.33 -17.35
CA GLU A 254 3.38 1.35 -17.51
C GLU A 254 3.74 1.90 -18.89
N ILE A 255 4.62 2.90 -18.93
CA ILE A 255 5.16 3.51 -20.15
C ILE A 255 6.66 3.25 -20.15
N ASN A 256 7.19 2.72 -21.27
CA ASN A 256 8.61 2.48 -21.44
C ASN A 256 9.21 3.60 -22.28
N VAL A 257 10.22 4.29 -21.75
CA VAL A 257 10.98 5.35 -22.44
C VAL A 257 12.37 4.81 -22.74
N GLY A 258 12.69 4.72 -24.03
CA GLY A 258 13.96 4.16 -24.51
C GLY A 258 15.11 5.17 -24.46
N ALA A 259 16.34 4.68 -24.64
CA ALA A 259 17.53 5.54 -24.63
C ALA A 259 17.45 6.71 -25.62
N ALA A 260 17.03 6.44 -26.86
CA ALA A 260 16.90 7.46 -27.90
C ALA A 260 15.85 8.55 -27.58
N ASP A 261 14.81 8.22 -26.80
CA ASP A 261 13.82 9.21 -26.36
C ASP A 261 14.38 10.08 -25.24
N LEU A 262 15.17 9.49 -24.32
CA LEU A 262 15.87 10.24 -23.28
C LEU A 262 16.90 11.22 -23.86
N ASP A 263 17.58 10.84 -24.95
CA ASP A 263 18.57 11.70 -25.61
C ASP A 263 17.92 12.91 -26.29
N ARG A 264 16.70 12.73 -26.82
CA ARG A 264 15.92 13.81 -27.45
C ARG A 264 15.21 14.72 -26.45
N GLY A 265 15.11 14.30 -25.19
CA GLY A 265 14.25 14.91 -24.19
C GLY A 265 12.81 14.45 -24.40
N TRP A 266 12.32 13.62 -23.49
CA TRP A 266 10.96 13.10 -23.53
C TRP A 266 10.08 13.89 -22.56
N VAL A 267 8.85 14.21 -22.97
CA VAL A 267 7.91 15.00 -22.15
C VAL A 267 6.59 14.25 -22.03
N LEU A 268 6.05 14.22 -20.82
CA LEU A 268 4.73 13.72 -20.51
C LEU A 268 3.97 14.77 -19.73
N SER A 269 2.80 15.16 -20.23
CA SER A 269 1.85 15.96 -19.49
C SER A 269 0.70 15.07 -19.03
N LEU A 270 0.25 15.25 -17.79
CA LEU A 270 -0.84 14.53 -17.16
C LEU A 270 -1.99 15.49 -16.91
N ASP A 271 -3.22 15.05 -17.22
CA ASP A 271 -4.43 15.76 -16.79
C ASP A 271 -4.71 15.55 -15.29
N ARG A 272 -5.80 16.15 -14.79
CA ARG A 272 -6.20 16.03 -13.37
C ARG A 272 -6.56 14.60 -12.96
N GLU A 273 -6.89 13.76 -13.92
CA GLU A 273 -7.16 12.34 -13.74
C GLU A 273 -5.90 11.46 -13.91
N GLY A 274 -4.71 12.08 -14.02
CA GLY A 274 -3.43 11.39 -14.18
C GLY A 274 -3.28 10.70 -15.54
N ARG A 275 -4.02 11.13 -16.56
CA ARG A 275 -3.96 10.55 -17.92
C ARG A 275 -2.98 11.35 -18.79
N PRO A 276 -2.20 10.67 -19.62
CA PRO A 276 -1.31 11.33 -20.57
C PRO A 276 -2.12 12.20 -21.54
N LEU A 277 -1.82 13.50 -21.56
CA LEU A 277 -2.21 14.43 -22.62
C LEU A 277 -1.33 14.13 -23.85
N ARG A 278 -1.97 13.90 -25.00
CA ARG A 278 -1.30 13.61 -26.26
C ARG A 278 -0.87 14.87 -26.99
#